data_AF-A0A0F9CJV6-F1
#
_entry.id   AF-A0A0F9CJV6-F1
#
_cell.length_a   1.000
_cell.length_b   1.000
_cell.length_c   1.000
_cell.angle_alpha   90.00
_cell.angle_beta   90.00
_cell.angle_gamma   90.00
#
_symmetry.space_group_name_H-M   'P 1'
#
loop_
_entity.id
_entity.type
_entity.pdbx_description
1 polymer ?
#
loop_
_entity_poly.entity_id
_entity_poly.type
_entity_poly.pdbx_seq_one_letter_code
_entity_poly.pdbx_strand_id
1 'polypeptide(L)'
;MNITSIFGEYLSKLTERKPMVCKGMIRLAVLDKHPAKTPDQLRYTELKEIFDTTLKTRLENVSIPNSEQISREIISYLVKNQSLLTMA
;
A
#
# COMPACT_ATOMS: atom_id res chain seq x y z
N MET A 1 -12.47 -7.94 -3.60
CA MET A 1 -12.11 -6.65 -2.97
C MET A 1 -11.02 -6.01 -3.81
N ASN A 2 -11.07 -4.69 -4.10
CA ASN A 2 -10.02 -4.03 -4.90
C ASN A 2 -9.00 -3.36 -3.96
N ILE A 3 -7.92 -4.07 -3.67
CA ILE A 3 -6.83 -3.67 -2.77
C ILE A 3 -6.23 -2.34 -3.25
N THR A 4 -6.02 -2.20 -4.56
CA THR A 4 -5.50 -0.96 -5.14
C THR A 4 -6.39 0.23 -4.81
N SER A 5 -7.71 0.10 -4.94
CA SER A 5 -8.64 1.21 -4.69
C SER A 5 -8.69 1.56 -3.20
N ILE A 6 -8.83 0.55 -2.35
CA ILE A 6 -9.00 0.73 -0.90
C ILE A 6 -7.76 1.36 -0.26
N PHE A 7 -6.58 0.79 -0.53
CA PHE A 7 -5.33 1.31 0.03
C PHE A 7 -4.87 2.58 -0.68
N GLY A 8 -5.16 2.74 -1.97
CA GLY A 8 -4.89 3.98 -2.69
C GLY A 8 -5.72 5.16 -2.16
N GLU A 9 -6.99 4.94 -1.82
CA GLU A 9 -7.84 5.97 -1.20
C GLU A 9 -7.41 6.29 0.23
N TYR A 10 -7.03 5.28 1.02
CA TYR A 10 -6.52 5.52 2.36
C TYR A 10 -5.19 6.28 2.34
N LEU A 11 -4.24 5.86 1.48
CA LEU A 11 -2.96 6.54 1.31
C LEU A 11 -3.12 7.99 0.83
N SER A 12 -4.12 8.26 -0.01
CA SER A 12 -4.46 9.62 -0.45
C SER A 12 -4.82 10.55 0.71
N LYS A 13 -5.54 10.03 1.71
CA LYS A 13 -5.87 10.79 2.93
C LYS A 13 -4.63 11.04 3.80
N LEU A 14 -3.74 10.06 3.92
CA LEU A 14 -2.51 10.18 4.71
C LEU A 14 -1.47 11.13 4.11
N THR A 15 -1.48 11.28 2.78
CA THR A 15 -0.45 12.02 2.03
C THR A 15 -0.96 13.34 1.45
N GLU A 16 -2.27 13.61 1.56
CA GLU A 16 -2.95 14.73 0.90
C GLU A 16 -2.71 14.77 -0.63
N ARG A 17 -2.46 13.61 -1.25
CA ARG A 17 -2.24 13.47 -2.70
C ARG A 17 -3.51 13.00 -3.39
N LYS A 18 -3.58 13.22 -4.71
CA LYS A 18 -4.70 12.74 -5.54
C LYS A 18 -4.80 11.20 -5.47
N PRO A 19 -6.02 10.63 -5.31
CA PRO A 19 -6.22 9.18 -5.22
C PRO A 19 -5.57 8.39 -6.36
N MET A 20 -5.59 8.91 -7.59
CA MET A 20 -4.98 8.25 -8.74
C MET A 20 -3.47 8.04 -8.57
N VAL A 21 -2.77 9.02 -7.99
CA VAL A 21 -1.32 8.94 -7.73
C VAL A 21 -1.04 7.86 -6.69
N CYS A 22 -1.80 7.83 -5.61
CA CYS A 22 -1.66 6.83 -4.55
C CYS A 22 -2.00 5.42 -5.04
N LYS A 23 -3.05 5.25 -5.85
CA LYS A 23 -3.38 3.98 -6.52
C LYS A 23 -2.21 3.50 -7.38
N GLY A 24 -1.59 4.40 -8.15
CA GLY A 24 -0.37 4.10 -8.90
C GLY A 24 0.79 3.68 -8.00
N MET A 25 1.00 4.38 -6.89
CA MET A 25 2.08 4.08 -5.94
C MET A 25 1.93 2.70 -5.30
N ILE A 26 0.71 2.29 -4.93
CA ILE A 26 0.44 0.93 -4.42
C ILE A 26 0.79 -0.12 -5.48
N ARG A 27 0.35 0.07 -6.74
CA ARG A 27 0.65 -0.88 -7.83
C ARG A 27 2.14 -0.97 -8.09
N LEU A 28 2.83 0.17 -8.13
CA LEU A 28 4.25 0.23 -8.40
C LEU A 28 5.08 -0.38 -7.25
N ALA A 29 4.70 -0.18 -5.99
CA ALA A 29 5.33 -0.84 -4.84
C ALA A 29 5.22 -2.36 -4.94
N VAL A 30 4.09 -2.88 -5.42
CA VAL A 30 3.94 -4.31 -5.69
C VAL A 30 4.84 -4.76 -6.85
N LEU A 31 4.86 -4.02 -7.94
CA LEU A 31 5.64 -4.38 -9.14
C LEU A 31 7.15 -4.41 -8.89
N ASP A 32 7.69 -3.55 -8.03
CA ASP A 32 9.11 -3.56 -7.69
C ASP A 32 9.56 -4.87 -7.06
N LYS A 33 8.68 -5.52 -6.30
CA LYS A 33 8.97 -6.77 -5.61
C LYS A 33 8.44 -8.01 -6.34
N HIS A 34 7.30 -7.87 -6.98
CA HIS A 34 6.59 -8.93 -7.70
C HIS A 34 6.16 -8.42 -9.09
N PRO A 35 7.05 -8.40 -10.09
CA PRO A 35 6.78 -7.81 -11.41
C PRO A 35 5.60 -8.43 -12.16
N ALA A 36 5.23 -9.66 -11.84
CA ALA A 36 4.14 -10.40 -12.49
C ALA A 36 2.83 -10.43 -11.68
N LYS A 37 2.77 -9.77 -10.52
CA LYS A 37 1.59 -9.81 -9.64
C LYS A 37 0.90 -8.45 -9.55
N THR A 38 -0.41 -8.47 -9.37
CA THR A 38 -1.21 -7.31 -8.96
C THR A 38 -1.38 -7.30 -7.44
N PRO A 39 -1.72 -6.14 -6.82
CA PRO A 39 -1.98 -6.08 -5.39
C PRO A 39 -3.01 -7.10 -4.92
N ASP A 40 -4.07 -7.34 -5.70
CA ASP A 40 -5.15 -8.27 -5.40
C ASP A 40 -4.74 -9.76 -5.42
N GLN A 41 -3.58 -10.10 -5.98
CA GLN A 41 -3.05 -11.47 -6.04
C GLN A 41 -2.10 -11.82 -4.88
N LEU A 42 -1.81 -10.84 -4.01
CA LEU A 42 -0.87 -11.01 -2.91
C LEU A 42 -1.58 -11.46 -1.64
N ARG A 43 -0.92 -12.34 -0.89
CA ARG A 43 -1.38 -12.69 0.46
C ARG A 43 -1.14 -11.51 1.40
N TYR A 44 -1.89 -11.51 2.50
CA TYR A 44 -1.76 -10.52 3.57
C TYR A 44 -0.30 -10.29 4.02
N THR A 45 0.48 -11.36 4.21
CA THR A 45 1.88 -11.26 4.64
C THR A 45 2.77 -10.58 3.60
N GLU A 46 2.52 -10.82 2.31
CA GLU A 46 3.25 -10.17 1.21
C GLU A 46 2.90 -8.68 1.14
N LEU A 47 1.62 -8.32 1.26
CA LEU A 47 1.18 -6.92 1.28
C LEU A 47 1.77 -6.15 2.46
N LYS A 48 1.77 -6.75 3.66
CA LYS A 48 2.35 -6.15 4.86
C LYS A 48 3.83 -5.84 4.66
N GLU A 49 4.57 -6.79 4.10
CA GLU A 49 6.00 -6.60 3.85
C GLU A 49 6.27 -5.53 2.79
N ILE A 50 5.46 -5.48 1.71
CA ILE A 50 5.58 -4.45 0.67
C ILE A 50 5.26 -3.06 1.21
N PHE A 51 4.24 -2.94 2.08
CA PHE A 51 3.92 -1.66 2.71
C PHE A 51 5.02 -1.20 3.67
N ASP A 52 5.64 -2.13 4.40
CA ASP A 52 6.70 -1.84 5.36
C ASP A 52 8.03 -1.45 4.70
N THR A 53 8.28 -2.00 3.50
CA THR A 53 9.55 -1.82 2.76
C THR A 53 9.37 -0.95 1.53
N THR A 54 8.86 -1.54 0.44
CA THR A 54 8.89 -0.93 -0.89
C THR A 54 8.04 0.34 -0.99
N LEU A 55 6.84 0.34 -0.40
CA LEU A 55 5.99 1.53 -0.37
C LEU A 55 6.67 2.66 0.41
N LYS A 56 7.26 2.34 1.57
CA LYS A 56 8.01 3.31 2.37
C LYS A 56 9.16 3.95 1.58
N THR A 57 9.99 3.13 0.93
CA THR A 57 11.07 3.63 0.07
C THR A 57 10.54 4.50 -1.07
N ARG A 58 9.40 4.14 -1.66
CA ARG A 58 8.77 4.98 -2.70
C ARG A 58 8.32 6.33 -2.16
N LEU A 59 7.70 6.37 -0.98
CA LEU A 59 7.30 7.62 -0.32
C LEU A 59 8.51 8.53 -0.07
N GLU A 60 9.61 7.96 0.40
CA GLU A 60 10.88 8.66 0.62
C GLU A 60 11.47 9.22 -0.69
N ASN A 61 11.49 8.40 -1.75
CA ASN A 61 12.03 8.80 -3.04
C ASN A 61 11.24 9.93 -3.73
N VAL A 62 9.97 10.12 -3.37
CA VAL A 62 9.16 11.26 -3.86
C VAL A 62 9.04 12.38 -2.83
N SER A 63 9.92 12.39 -1.82
CA SER A 63 9.99 13.39 -0.76
C SER A 63 8.66 13.59 -0.01
N ILE A 64 7.88 12.53 0.17
CA ILE A 64 6.73 12.57 1.07
C ILE A 64 7.25 12.52 2.52
N PRO A 65 6.96 13.54 3.34
CA PRO A 65 7.39 13.55 4.74
C PRO A 65 6.68 12.44 5.52
N ASN A 66 7.25 12.07 6.66
CA ASN A 66 6.66 11.10 7.59
C ASN A 66 6.39 9.71 6.95
N SER A 67 7.19 9.30 5.96
CA SER A 67 7.09 8.00 5.26
C SER A 67 6.95 6.82 6.23
N GLU A 68 7.73 6.82 7.30
CA GLU A 68 7.74 5.82 8.35
C GLU A 68 6.41 5.79 9.13
N GLN A 69 5.82 6.94 9.46
CA GLN A 69 4.50 7.00 10.09
C GLN A 69 3.41 6.51 9.13
N ILE A 70 3.44 6.97 7.88
CA ILE A 70 2.46 6.59 6.85
C ILE A 70 2.49 5.08 6.60
N SER A 71 3.68 4.48 6.55
CA SER A 71 3.87 3.02 6.45
C SER A 71 3.22 2.28 7.63
N ARG A 72 3.46 2.74 8.86
CA ARG A 72 2.82 2.14 10.05
C ARG A 72 1.30 2.28 10.03
N GLU A 73 0.77 3.43 9.61
CA GLU A 73 -0.68 3.65 9.53
C GLU A 73 -1.35 2.79 8.46
N ILE A 74 -0.76 2.68 7.26
CA ILE A 74 -1.33 1.83 6.21
C ILE A 74 -1.24 0.34 6.54
N ILE A 75 -0.20 -0.10 7.27
CA ILE A 75 -0.11 -1.46 7.80
C ILE A 75 -1.15 -1.69 8.90
N SER A 76 -1.35 -0.73 9.81
CA SER A 76 -2.41 -0.81 10.82
C SER A 76 -3.79 -0.93 10.17
N TYR A 77 -4.03 -0.17 9.09
CA TYR A 77 -5.23 -0.30 8.29
C TYR A 77 -5.33 -1.67 7.62
N LEU A 78 -4.23 -2.22 7.09
CA LEU A 78 -4.18 -3.58 6.54
C LEU A 78 -4.54 -4.64 7.59
N VAL A 79 -3.99 -4.55 8.81
CA VAL A 79 -4.28 -5.46 9.93
C VAL A 79 -5.75 -5.41 10.31
N LYS A 80 -6.33 -4.20 10.45
CA LYS A 80 -7.76 -4.02 10.77
C LYS A 80 -8.69 -4.61 9.71
N ASN A 81 -8.22 -4.69 8.47
CA ASN A 81 -8.97 -5.26 7.34
C ASN A 81 -8.50 -6.67 6.97
N GLN A 82 -7.69 -7.34 7.82
CA GLN A 82 -7.15 -8.66 7.52
C GLN A 82 -8.26 -9.70 7.30
N SER A 83 -9.31 -9.68 8.11
CA SER A 83 -10.45 -10.59 7.98
C SER A 83 -11.12 -10.49 6.61
N LEU A 84 -11.14 -9.29 6.01
CA LEU A 84 -11.68 -9.05 4.67
C LEU A 84 -10.77 -9.60 3.56
N LEU A 85 -9.47 -9.77 3.84
CA LEU A 85 -8.48 -10.28 2.90
C LEU A 85 -8.34 -11.81 2.95
N THR A 86 -8.59 -12.43 4.11
CA THR A 86 -8.47 -13.88 4.27
C THR A 86 -9.77 -14.64 4.01
N MET A 87 -10.91 -13.94 3.88
CA MET A 87 -12.21 -14.52 3.53
C MET A 87 -12.53 -14.45 2.02
N ALA A 88 -11.62 -13.90 1.21
CA ALA A 88 -11.77 -13.76 -0.24
C ALA A 88 -11.07 -14.90 -1.00
#